data_AF-E0PCY5-F1
#
_entry.id   AF-E0PCY5-F1
#
_cell.length_a   1.000
_cell.length_b   1.000
_cell.length_c   1.000
_cell.angle_alpha   90.00
_cell.angle_beta   90.00
_cell.angle_gamma   90.00
#
_symmetry.space_group_name_H-M   'P 1'
#
loop_
_entity.id
_entity.type
_entity.pdbx_description
1 polymer ?
#
loop_
_entity_poly.entity_id
_entity_poly.type
_entity_poly.pdbx_seq_one_letter_code
_entity_poly.pdbx_strand_id
1 'polypeptide(L)'
;MFRLIERHGIKVIQKTANRHYSPELKQEIIDKVLIQGDSQGSVSIDYALPNMRTLPNWIAQYKKNGYIIVKKQRGRPSKMGGKPKKRRLKR
;
A
#
# COMPACT_ATOMS: atom_id res chain seq x y z
N MET A 1 -17.83 -3.96 -4.49
CA MET A 1 -17.63 -3.59 -5.91
C MET A 1 -18.72 -2.64 -6.41
N PHE A 2 -20.00 -3.00 -6.26
CA PHE A 2 -21.14 -2.19 -6.74
C PHE A 2 -21.25 -0.79 -6.12
N ARG A 3 -21.06 -0.63 -4.80
CA ARG A 3 -21.15 0.67 -4.09
C ARG A 3 -20.21 1.78 -4.59
N LEU A 4 -19.12 1.40 -5.26
CA LEU A 4 -18.15 2.35 -5.83
C LEU A 4 -18.62 2.86 -7.19
N ILE A 5 -19.24 1.96 -7.98
CA ILE A 5 -19.90 2.28 -9.25
C ILE A 5 -21.13 3.15 -9.00
N GLU A 6 -21.91 2.85 -7.97
CA GLU A 6 -23.12 3.61 -7.61
C GLU A 6 -22.81 5.07 -7.25
N ARG A 7 -21.70 5.33 -6.54
CA ARG A 7 -21.34 6.70 -6.13
C ARG A 7 -20.51 7.49 -7.15
N HIS A 8 -19.61 6.83 -7.88
CA HIS A 8 -18.65 7.54 -8.73
C HIS A 8 -18.74 7.16 -10.22
N GLY A 9 -19.63 6.23 -10.57
CA GLY A 9 -19.79 5.71 -11.92
C GLY A 9 -18.64 4.79 -12.35
N ILE A 10 -18.83 4.12 -13.49
CA ILE A 10 -17.86 3.19 -14.09
C ILE A 10 -16.54 3.88 -14.48
N LYS A 11 -16.58 5.20 -14.73
CA LYS A 11 -15.42 6.03 -15.12
C LYS A 11 -14.27 5.98 -14.11
N VAL A 12 -14.57 5.82 -12.82
CA VAL A 12 -13.54 5.76 -11.78
C VAL A 12 -12.78 4.44 -11.79
N ILE A 13 -13.45 3.33 -12.13
CA ILE A 13 -12.84 2.00 -12.21
C ILE A 13 -11.80 1.92 -13.35
N GLN A 14 -12.06 2.58 -14.48
CA GLN A 14 -11.12 2.60 -15.60
C GLN A 14 -9.85 3.41 -15.29
N LYS A 15 -9.94 4.46 -14.47
CA LYS A 15 -8.78 5.29 -14.07
C LYS A 15 -7.98 4.72 -12.90
N THR A 16 -8.54 3.79 -12.12
CA THR A 16 -7.88 3.28 -10.90
C THR A 16 -6.62 2.44 -11.14
N ALA A 17 -6.37 1.95 -12.36
CA ALA A 17 -5.21 1.12 -12.66
C ALA A 17 -3.86 1.86 -12.52
N ASN A 18 -3.83 3.18 -12.75
CA ASN A 18 -2.61 4.00 -12.75
C ASN A 18 -2.61 5.14 -11.72
N ARG A 19 -3.45 5.08 -10.68
CA ARG A 19 -3.47 6.14 -9.66
C ARG A 19 -2.26 5.99 -8.73
N HIS A 20 -1.23 6.79 -8.97
CA HIS A 20 -0.08 6.88 -8.07
C HIS A 20 -0.51 7.62 -6.79
N TYR A 21 -0.58 6.90 -5.68
CA TYR A 21 -0.82 7.51 -4.37
C TYR A 21 0.49 8.03 -3.80
N SER A 22 0.66 9.35 -3.76
CA SER A 22 1.75 10.00 -3.06
C SER A 22 1.76 9.61 -1.58
N PRO A 23 2.94 9.57 -0.93
CA PRO A 23 3.02 9.25 0.50
C PRO A 23 2.19 10.20 1.38
N GLU A 24 2.14 11.47 1.04
CA GLU A 24 1.32 12.50 1.69
C GLU A 24 -0.18 12.16 1.62
N LEU A 25 -0.67 11.82 0.43
CA LEU A 25 -2.07 11.43 0.22
C LEU A 25 -2.42 10.14 0.99
N LYS A 26 -1.50 9.18 1.04
CA LYS A 26 -1.72 7.95 1.86
C LYS A 26 -1.86 8.30 3.33
N GLN A 27 -1.06 9.24 3.82
CA GLN A 27 -1.10 9.66 5.22
C GLN A 27 -2.39 10.40 5.54
N GLU A 28 -2.82 11.35 4.70
CA GLU A 28 -4.10 12.03 4.87
C GLU A 28 -5.26 11.03 4.99
N ILE A 29 -5.31 10.02 4.12
CA ILE A 29 -6.34 8.97 4.15
C ILE A 29 -6.29 8.17 5.45
N ILE A 30 -5.09 7.85 5.94
CA ILE A 30 -4.89 7.11 7.19
C ILE A 30 -5.29 7.97 8.40
N ASP A 31 -4.91 9.24 8.39
CA ASP A 31 -5.21 10.20 9.46
C ASP A 31 -6.71 10.47 9.55
N LYS A 32 -7.45 10.51 8.44
CA LYS A 32 -8.93 10.55 8.50
C LYS A 32 -9.50 9.33 9.23
N VAL A 33 -9.02 8.13 8.92
CA VAL A 33 -9.48 6.91 9.61
C VAL A 33 -9.11 6.90 11.10
N LEU A 34 -7.89 7.33 11.45
CA LEU A 34 -7.38 7.28 12.82
C LEU A 34 -7.83 8.44 13.71
N ILE A 35 -7.92 9.66 13.17
CA ILE A 35 -8.24 10.90 13.90
C ILE A 35 -9.74 11.19 13.83
N GLN A 36 -10.35 11.15 12.63
CA GLN A 36 -11.80 11.39 12.48
C GLN A 36 -12.63 10.16 12.88
N GLY A 37 -12.01 8.98 12.99
CA GLY A 37 -12.71 7.75 13.36
C GLY A 37 -13.61 7.20 12.25
N ASP A 38 -13.40 7.64 11.00
CA ASP A 38 -14.18 7.18 9.88
C ASP A 38 -13.99 5.69 9.60
N SER A 39 -15.08 5.03 9.17
CA SER A 39 -15.01 3.63 8.77
C SER A 39 -14.10 3.44 7.56
N GLN A 40 -13.24 2.42 7.61
CA GLN A 40 -12.38 2.05 6.48
C GLN A 40 -13.17 1.86 5.17
N GLY A 41 -14.41 1.36 5.28
CA GLY A 41 -15.30 1.16 4.15
C GLY A 41 -15.80 2.47 3.53
N SER A 42 -16.15 3.47 4.34
CA SER A 42 -16.58 4.77 3.82
C SER A 42 -15.42 5.51 3.18
N VAL A 43 -14.27 5.57 3.84
CA VAL A 43 -13.04 6.21 3.32
C VAL A 43 -12.56 5.56 2.04
N SER A 44 -12.62 4.22 1.96
CA SER A 44 -12.22 3.52 0.74
C SER A 44 -13.15 3.79 -0.44
N ILE A 45 -14.42 4.09 -0.20
CA ILE A 45 -15.35 4.45 -1.28
C ILE A 45 -15.15 5.92 -1.66
N ASP A 46 -15.02 6.82 -0.68
CA ASP A 46 -14.81 8.26 -0.87
C ASP A 46 -13.56 8.57 -1.70
N TYR A 47 -12.45 7.93 -1.35
CA TYR A 47 -11.18 8.04 -2.10
C TYR A 47 -11.09 7.09 -3.30
N ALA A 48 -12.14 6.30 -3.55
CA ALA A 48 -12.22 5.31 -4.63
C ALA A 48 -11.00 4.39 -4.70
N LEU A 49 -10.60 3.81 -3.56
CA LEU A 49 -9.51 2.85 -3.54
C LEU A 49 -9.93 1.59 -4.31
N PRO A 50 -9.06 1.07 -5.21
CA PRO A 50 -9.41 -0.04 -6.09
C PRO A 50 -9.69 -1.34 -5.34
N ASN A 51 -9.00 -1.55 -4.21
CA ASN A 51 -9.13 -2.75 -3.39
C ASN A 51 -9.42 -2.38 -1.95
N MET A 52 -10.41 -3.05 -1.35
CA MET A 52 -10.75 -2.90 0.07
C MET A 52 -9.58 -3.30 0.99
N ARG A 53 -8.68 -4.20 0.54
CA ARG A 53 -7.46 -4.59 1.27
C ARG A 53 -6.33 -3.55 1.22
N THR A 54 -6.42 -2.53 0.38
CA THR A 54 -5.35 -1.53 0.24
C THR A 54 -5.22 -0.67 1.50
N LEU A 55 -6.32 -0.13 1.99
CA LEU A 55 -6.36 0.72 3.17
C LEU A 55 -5.88 0.02 4.46
N PRO A 56 -6.36 -1.18 4.83
CA PRO A 56 -5.87 -1.87 6.03
C PRO A 56 -4.39 -2.26 5.91
N ASN A 57 -3.89 -2.58 4.71
CA ASN A 57 -2.46 -2.81 4.49
C ASN A 57 -1.62 -1.55 4.71
N TRP A 58 -2.11 -0.38 4.31
CA TRP A 58 -1.43 0.89 4.58
C TRP A 58 -1.42 1.22 6.06
N ILE A 59 -2.54 1.07 6.76
CA ILE A 59 -2.64 1.30 8.21
C ILE A 59 -1.69 0.36 8.98
N ALA A 60 -1.64 -0.92 8.60
CA ALA A 60 -0.72 -1.88 9.22
C ALA A 60 0.75 -1.51 9.00
N GLN A 61 1.11 -1.06 7.79
CA GLN A 61 2.47 -0.58 7.50
C GLN A 61 2.80 0.70 8.26
N TYR A 62 1.84 1.61 8.38
CA TYR A 62 2.00 2.88 9.07
C TYR A 62 2.26 2.68 10.57
N LYS A 63 1.47 1.80 11.22
CA LYS A 63 1.72 1.37 12.60
C LYS A 63 3.09 0.69 12.77
N LYS A 64 3.48 -0.17 11.82
CA LYS A 64 4.76 -0.89 11.87
C LYS A 64 5.99 0.04 11.75
N ASN A 65 5.85 1.15 11.03
CA ASN A 65 6.93 2.10 10.79
C ASN A 65 6.98 3.25 11.81
N GLY A 66 6.16 3.21 12.86
CA GLY A 66 6.16 4.23 13.91
C GLY A 66 5.76 5.63 13.42
N TYR A 67 4.78 5.72 12.51
CA TYR A 67 4.26 6.99 11.98
C TYR A 67 5.22 7.78 11.06
N ILE A 68 6.42 7.24 10.78
CA ILE A 68 7.39 7.84 9.86
C ILE A 68 7.17 7.30 8.44
N ILE A 69 7.07 8.20 7.45
CA ILE A 69 7.02 7.88 6.02
C ILE A 69 8.36 7.22 5.62
N VAL A 70 8.49 5.92 5.81
CA VAL A 70 9.67 5.19 5.35
C VAL A 70 9.64 5.16 3.82
N LYS A 71 10.48 5.99 3.20
CA LYS A 71 11.06 5.74 1.87
C LYS A 71 11.72 4.36 1.91
N LYS A 72 10.96 3.30 1.65
CA LYS A 72 11.55 1.97 1.54
C LYS A 72 12.66 2.03 0.48
N GLN A 73 13.83 1.51 0.81
CA GLN A 73 14.77 1.10 -0.22
C GLN A 73 14.04 0.13 -1.16
N ARG A 74 13.92 0.53 -2.43
CA ARG A 74 13.24 -0.24 -3.47
C ARG A 74 14.05 -1.53 -3.71
N GLY A 75 13.62 -2.65 -3.13
CA GLY A 75 14.27 -3.94 -3.35
C GLY A 75 13.85 -5.01 -2.34
N ARG A 76 14.03 -6.28 -2.73
CA ARG A 76 14.08 -7.40 -1.78
C ARG A 76 15.34 -7.21 -0.94
N PRO A 77 15.31 -7.34 0.41
CA PRO A 77 16.53 -7.42 1.18
C PRO A 77 17.42 -8.49 0.53
N SER A 78 18.65 -8.12 0.18
CA SER A 78 19.59 -9.08 -0.43
C SER A 78 19.65 -10.32 0.45
N LYS A 79 19.43 -11.49 -0.14
CA LYS A 79 19.56 -12.77 0.55
C LYS A 79 21.06 -13.02 0.76
N MET A 80 21.69 -12.26 1.65
CA MET A 80 23.03 -12.53 2.15
C MET A 80 22.98 -13.90 2.82
N GLY A 81 23.62 -14.89 2.18
CA GLY A 81 23.59 -16.30 2.62
C GLY A 81 23.57 -17.35 1.50
N GLY A 82 23.95 -17.01 0.26
CA GLY A 82 24.29 -18.02 -0.74
C GLY A 82 25.60 -18.70 -0.36
N LYS A 83 25.59 -20.02 -0.09
CA LYS A 83 26.78 -20.80 0.24
C LYS A 83 27.86 -20.61 -0.85
N PRO A 84 29.16 -20.42 -0.50
CA PRO A 84 30.21 -20.33 -1.49
C PRO A 84 30.29 -21.63 -2.30
N LYS A 85 30.33 -21.51 -3.63
CA LYS A 85 30.51 -22.64 -4.55
C LYS A 85 31.91 -23.22 -4.31
N LYS A 86 32.00 -24.44 -3.75
CA LYS A 86 33.28 -25.14 -3.54
C LYS A 86 34.05 -25.20 -4.87
N ARG A 87 35.16 -24.47 -4.97
CA ARG A 87 36.15 -24.68 -6.05
C ARG A 87 36.91 -25.95 -5.72
N ARG A 88 36.72 -27.02 -6.51
CA ARG A 88 37.62 -28.18 -6.46
C ARG A 88 38.95 -27.74 -7.08
N LEU A 89 39.98 -27.59 -6.27
CA LEU A 89 41.35 -27.52 -6.75
C LEU A 89 41.60 -28.80 -7.57
N LYS A 90 41.93 -28.65 -8.85
CA LYS A 90 42.48 -29.75 -9.64
C LYS A 90 43.88 -30.01 -9.09
N ARG A 91 44.10 -31.23 -8.61
CA ARG A 91 45.44 -31.79 -8.42
C ARG A 91 45.88 -32.40 -9.75
#